data_AF-A0A6J6TLE1-F1
#
_entry.id   AF-A0A6J6TLE1-F1
#
_cell.length_a   1.000
_cell.length_b   1.000
_cell.length_c   1.000
_cell.angle_alpha   90.00
_cell.angle_beta   90.00
_cell.angle_gamma   90.00
#
_symmetry.space_group_name_H-M   'P 1'
#
loop_
_entity.id
_entity.type
_entity.pdbx_description
1 polymer ?
#
loop_
_entity_poly.entity_id
_entity_poly.type
_entity_poly.pdbx_seq_one_letter_code
_entity_poly.pdbx_strand_id
1 'polypeptide(L)'
;MARMAGTSGPWGNFLDATLDRIADGAILGGIIIWAALNGEVGTVCAGTLALVMGQVTSYAKARAEAVGATANVGIAERAERLITVLIAALLTSLGVPYVLPAVLWILGALGLVTIIQRMAVVRKQLKP
;
A
#
# COMPACT_ATOMS: atom_id res chain seq x y z
N MET A 1 -10.71 2.59 21.52
CA MET A 1 -10.61 1.58 22.61
C MET A 1 -9.28 1.69 23.37
N ALA A 2 -8.11 1.46 22.76
CA ALA A 2 -6.82 1.51 23.47
C ALA A 2 -6.53 2.82 24.22
N ARG A 3 -6.83 3.99 23.62
CA ARG A 3 -6.70 5.30 24.31
C ARG A 3 -7.68 5.48 25.48
N MET A 4 -8.90 4.93 25.35
CA MET A 4 -9.92 5.01 26.41
C MET A 4 -9.64 4.04 27.55
N ALA A 5 -8.98 2.92 27.26
CA ALA A 5 -8.60 1.90 28.23
C ALA A 5 -7.21 2.13 28.85
N GLY A 6 -6.47 3.17 28.42
CA GLY A 6 -5.12 3.45 28.89
C GLY A 6 -4.05 2.44 28.46
N THR A 7 -4.35 1.56 27.50
CA THR A 7 -3.46 0.47 27.05
C THR A 7 -2.68 0.79 25.77
N SER A 8 -2.67 2.05 25.34
CA SER A 8 -1.83 2.50 24.23
C SER A 8 -0.36 2.32 24.56
N GLY A 9 0.35 1.51 23.79
CA GLY A 9 1.77 1.24 23.99
C GLY A 9 2.47 0.72 22.75
N PRO A 10 3.80 0.53 22.80
CA PRO A 10 4.62 0.14 21.65
C PRO A 10 4.16 -1.16 20.98
N TRP A 11 3.72 -2.15 21.77
CA TRP A 11 3.17 -3.41 21.27
C TRP A 11 1.91 -3.19 20.41
N GLY A 12 0.97 -2.37 20.88
CA GLY A 12 -0.27 -2.09 20.15
C GLY A 12 0.01 -1.40 18.81
N ASN A 13 0.92 -0.43 18.79
CA ASN A 13 1.33 0.25 17.55
C ASN A 13 2.01 -0.70 16.56
N PHE A 14 2.87 -1.60 17.04
CA PHE A 14 3.52 -2.62 16.22
C PHE A 14 2.49 -3.62 15.65
N LEU A 15 1.57 -4.10 16.49
CA LEU A 15 0.54 -5.04 16.09
C LEU A 15 -0.39 -4.43 15.02
N ASP A 16 -0.87 -3.20 15.24
CA ASP A 16 -1.73 -2.47 14.31
C ASP A 16 -1.05 -2.32 12.94
N ALA A 17 0.17 -1.79 12.92
CA ALA A 17 0.95 -1.63 11.70
C ALA A 17 1.23 -2.95 10.96
N THR A 18 1.36 -4.07 11.69
CA THR A 18 1.61 -5.40 11.11
C THR A 18 0.34 -6.00 10.50
N LEU A 19 -0.77 -5.99 11.26
CA LEU A 19 -2.07 -6.48 10.78
C LEU A 19 -2.56 -5.67 9.58
N ASP A 20 -2.23 -4.38 9.55
CA ASP A 20 -2.46 -3.50 8.43
C ASP A 20 -1.78 -3.95 7.14
N ARG A 21 -0.53 -4.45 7.21
CA ARG A 21 0.18 -5.00 6.05
C ARG A 21 -0.46 -6.30 5.57
N ILE A 22 -0.89 -7.14 6.51
CA ILE A 22 -1.58 -8.41 6.21
C ILE A 22 -2.90 -8.12 5.51
N ALA A 23 -3.69 -7.16 6.00
CA ALA A 23 -4.95 -6.75 5.40
C ALA A 23 -4.75 -6.19 3.98
N ASP A 24 -3.80 -5.25 3.80
CA ASP A 24 -3.47 -4.69 2.48
C ASP A 24 -3.06 -5.82 1.50
N GLY A 25 -2.27 -6.80 1.97
CA GLY A 25 -1.81 -7.95 1.19
C GLY A 25 -2.92 -8.92 0.82
N ALA A 26 -3.83 -9.22 1.76
CA ALA A 26 -4.97 -10.12 1.52
C ALA A 26 -5.95 -9.53 0.49
N ILE A 27 -6.23 -8.22 0.55
CA ILE A 27 -7.12 -7.53 -0.38
C ILE A 27 -6.55 -7.59 -1.80
N LEU A 28 -5.31 -7.14 -2.00
CA LEU A 28 -4.69 -7.14 -3.33
C LEU A 28 -4.42 -8.57 -3.83
N GLY A 29 -4.02 -9.48 -2.94
CA GLY A 29 -3.84 -10.90 -3.26
C GLY A 29 -5.12 -11.56 -3.74
N GLY A 30 -6.26 -11.30 -3.08
CA GLY A 30 -7.56 -11.79 -3.52
C GLY A 30 -7.95 -11.29 -4.91
N ILE A 31 -7.70 -10.01 -5.21
CA ILE A 31 -7.93 -9.43 -6.54
C ILE A 31 -7.05 -10.09 -7.60
N ILE A 32 -5.77 -10.31 -7.30
CA ILE A 32 -4.83 -10.98 -8.22
C ILE A 32 -5.28 -12.41 -8.51
N ILE A 33 -5.68 -13.17 -7.48
CA ILE A 33 -6.17 -14.54 -7.65
C ILE A 33 -7.43 -14.55 -8.52
N TRP A 34 -8.39 -13.66 -8.23
CA TRP A 34 -9.61 -13.53 -9.05
C TRP A 34 -9.26 -13.21 -10.52
N ALA A 35 -8.38 -12.24 -10.75
CA ALA A 35 -7.96 -11.86 -12.10
C ALA A 35 -7.27 -13.02 -12.85
N ALA A 36 -6.42 -13.77 -12.16
CA ALA A 36 -5.73 -14.92 -12.73
C ALA A 36 -6.71 -16.03 -13.13
N LEU A 37 -7.70 -16.32 -12.29
CA LEU A 37 -8.73 -17.32 -12.58
C LEU A 37 -9.64 -16.92 -13.76
N ASN A 38 -9.79 -15.63 -14.03
CA ASN A 38 -10.57 -15.11 -15.16
C ASN A 38 -9.71 -14.80 -16.41
N GLY A 39 -8.41 -15.12 -16.40
CA GLY A 39 -7.51 -14.88 -17.54
C GLY A 39 -7.16 -13.41 -17.79
N GLU A 40 -7.39 -12.51 -16.81
CA GLU A 40 -7.10 -11.08 -16.93
C GLU A 40 -5.62 -10.78 -16.66
N VAL A 41 -4.74 -11.14 -17.60
CA VAL A 41 -3.28 -10.98 -17.45
C VAL A 41 -2.88 -9.54 -17.11
N GLY A 42 -3.53 -8.55 -17.74
CA GLY A 42 -3.25 -7.14 -17.46
C GLY A 42 -3.55 -6.74 -16.01
N THR A 43 -4.68 -7.22 -15.46
CA THR A 43 -5.09 -6.96 -14.07
C THR A 43 -4.16 -7.69 -13.09
N VAL A 44 -3.71 -8.91 -13.41
CA VAL A 44 -2.73 -9.65 -12.63
C VAL A 44 -1.42 -8.86 -12.52
N CYS A 45 -0.84 -8.43 -13.65
CA CYS A 45 0.40 -7.64 -13.66
C CYS A 45 0.26 -6.33 -12.85
N ALA A 46 -0.84 -5.61 -13.05
CA ALA A 46 -1.12 -4.37 -12.33
C ALA A 46 -1.27 -4.61 -10.83
N GLY A 47 -2.02 -5.64 -10.44
CA GLY A 47 -2.26 -6.02 -9.05
C GLY A 47 -0.97 -6.43 -8.34
N THR A 48 -0.13 -7.24 -8.99
CA THR A 48 1.18 -7.63 -8.45
C THR A 48 2.08 -6.41 -8.25
N LEU A 49 2.14 -5.49 -9.22
CA LEU A 49 2.90 -4.26 -9.08
C LEU A 49 2.40 -3.41 -7.91
N ALA A 50 1.09 -3.18 -7.82
CA ALA A 50 0.48 -2.41 -6.74
C ALA A 50 0.76 -3.03 -5.36
N LEU A 51 0.71 -4.37 -5.26
CA LEU A 51 1.01 -5.10 -4.03
C LEU A 51 2.46 -4.90 -3.62
N VAL A 52 3.42 -5.12 -4.52
CA VAL A 52 4.85 -4.95 -4.22
C VAL A 52 5.14 -3.51 -3.82
N MET A 53 4.67 -2.52 -4.58
CA MET A 53 4.89 -1.11 -4.27
C MET A 53 4.24 -0.70 -2.94
N GLY A 54 3.06 -1.21 -2.62
CA GLY A 54 2.38 -0.98 -1.34
C GLY A 54 3.14 -1.53 -0.12
N GLN A 55 3.80 -2.68 -0.26
CA GLN A 55 4.63 -3.24 0.79
C GLN A 55 5.97 -2.50 0.93
N VAL A 56 6.64 -2.20 -0.19
CA VAL A 56 7.94 -1.52 -0.20
C VAL A 56 7.84 -0.08 0.31
N THR A 57 6.78 0.66 -0.04
CA THR A 57 6.55 2.00 0.52
C THR A 57 6.52 1.95 2.04
N SER A 58 5.74 1.04 2.62
CA SER A 58 5.59 0.86 4.07
C SER A 58 6.91 0.45 4.73
N TYR A 59 7.64 -0.49 4.12
CA TYR A 59 8.96 -0.90 4.59
C TYR A 59 9.98 0.25 4.57
N ALA A 60 10.01 1.04 3.49
CA ALA A 60 10.93 2.17 3.38
C ALA A 60 10.76 3.18 4.52
N LYS A 61 9.51 3.42 4.97
CA LYS A 61 9.25 4.26 6.13
C LYS A 61 9.74 3.62 7.43
N ALA A 62 9.36 2.37 7.70
CA ALA A 62 9.79 1.67 8.90
C ALA A 62 11.32 1.56 9.00
N ARG A 63 12.00 1.32 7.86
CA ARG A 63 13.46 1.22 7.81
C ARG A 63 14.15 2.58 7.99
N ALA A 64 13.55 3.66 7.49
CA ALA A 64 14.04 5.02 7.74
C ALA A 64 14.02 5.34 9.24
N GLU A 65 12.91 5.06 9.91
CA GLU A 65 12.75 5.27 11.36
C GLU A 65 13.76 4.44 12.17
N ALA A 66 14.02 3.20 11.75
CA ALA A 66 15.01 2.33 12.39
C ALA A 66 16.46 2.84 12.27
N VAL A 67 16.79 3.68 11.28
CA VAL A 67 18.12 4.31 11.14
C VAL A 67 18.15 5.75 11.66
N GLY A 68 17.13 6.17 12.40
CA GLY A 68 17.04 7.52 12.96
C GLY A 68 16.63 8.61 11.97
N ALA A 69 16.21 8.24 10.75
CA ALA A 69 15.67 9.15 9.74
C ALA A 69 14.14 9.14 9.75
N THR A 70 13.53 10.15 9.12
CA THR A 70 12.07 10.22 8.95
C THR A 70 11.68 10.22 7.48
N ALA A 71 10.61 9.50 7.14
CA ALA A 71 10.12 9.36 5.77
C ALA A 71 8.60 9.60 5.69
N ASN A 72 8.12 10.67 6.34
CA ASN A 72 6.71 11.11 6.30
C ASN A 72 6.38 11.88 5.01
N VAL A 73 6.80 11.35 3.87
CA VAL A 73 6.48 11.88 2.54
C VAL A 73 5.80 10.81 1.70
N GLY A 74 5.01 11.24 0.72
CA GLY A 74 4.30 10.39 -0.21
C GLY A 74 3.00 11.03 -0.66
N ILE A 75 2.61 10.75 -1.90
CA ILE A 75 1.42 11.34 -2.52
C ILE A 75 0.17 10.50 -2.21
N ALA A 76 0.32 9.19 -1.98
CA ALA A 76 -0.79 8.28 -1.75
C ALA A 76 -0.83 7.83 -0.28
N GLU A 77 -1.83 8.32 0.46
CA GLU A 77 -2.10 7.81 1.79
C GLU A 77 -2.70 6.40 1.73
N ARG A 78 -2.55 5.67 2.83
CA ARG A 78 -3.01 4.27 2.90
C ARG A 78 -4.53 4.15 2.79
N ALA A 79 -5.26 5.01 3.49
CA ALA A 79 -6.73 4.99 3.50
C ALA A 79 -7.28 5.26 2.10
N GLU A 80 -6.75 6.28 1.42
CA GLU A 80 -7.14 6.65 0.05
C GLU A 80 -6.90 5.50 -0.93
N ARG A 81 -5.74 4.84 -0.84
CA ARG A 81 -5.43 3.67 -1.67
C ARG A 81 -6.45 2.56 -1.49
N LEU A 82 -6.77 2.22 -0.25
CA LEU A 82 -7.68 1.12 0.08
C LEU A 82 -9.11 1.43 -0.40
N ILE A 83 -9.60 2.65 -0.15
CA ILE A 83 -10.91 3.11 -0.63
C ILE A 83 -10.98 3.03 -2.16
N THR A 84 -9.95 3.53 -2.85
CA THR A 84 -9.92 3.57 -4.33
C THR A 84 -9.95 2.16 -4.92
N VAL A 85 -9.17 1.21 -4.36
CA VAL A 85 -9.17 -0.19 -4.82
C VAL A 85 -10.54 -0.84 -4.61
N LEU A 86 -11.15 -0.66 -3.43
CA LEU A 86 -12.44 -1.27 -3.12
C LEU A 86 -13.55 -0.71 -4.02
N ILE A 87 -13.57 0.60 -4.28
CA ILE A 87 -14.52 1.21 -5.22
C ILE A 87 -14.29 0.67 -6.63
N ALA A 88 -13.04 0.56 -7.08
CA ALA A 88 -12.72 0.03 -8.40
C ALA A 88 -13.16 -1.43 -8.55
N ALA A 89 -12.97 -2.25 -7.52
CA ALA A 89 -13.42 -3.64 -7.48
C ALA A 89 -14.96 -3.73 -7.52
N LEU A 90 -15.66 -2.87 -6.77
CA LEU A 90 -17.13 -2.79 -6.79
C LEU A 90 -17.65 -2.35 -8.17
N LEU A 91 -17.06 -1.33 -8.79
CA LEU A 91 -17.48 -0.89 -10.12
C LEU A 91 -17.24 -1.97 -11.18
N THR A 92 -16.15 -2.73 -11.05
CA THR A 92 -15.85 -3.86 -11.93
C THR A 92 -16.89 -4.99 -11.76
N SER A 93 -17.32 -5.28 -10.53
CA SER A 93 -18.38 -6.27 -10.30
C SER A 93 -19.77 -5.81 -10.76
N LEU A 94 -20.00 -4.49 -10.85
CA LEU A 94 -21.20 -3.90 -11.48
C LEU A 94 -21.11 -3.84 -13.02
N GLY A 95 -20.05 -4.37 -13.62
CA GLY A 95 -19.89 -4.49 -15.07
C GLY A 95 -19.23 -3.30 -15.74
N VAL A 96 -18.62 -2.36 -14.99
CA VAL A 96 -17.83 -1.27 -15.59
C VAL A 96 -16.44 -1.80 -15.97
N PRO A 97 -16.11 -1.91 -17.27
CA PRO A 97 -14.87 -2.54 -17.70
C PRO A 97 -13.66 -1.63 -17.44
N TYR A 98 -12.47 -2.24 -17.34
CA TYR A 98 -11.16 -1.58 -17.28
C TYR A 98 -10.87 -0.67 -16.06
N VAL A 99 -11.84 -0.40 -15.18
CA VAL A 99 -11.65 0.49 -14.02
C VAL A 99 -10.63 -0.08 -13.03
N LEU A 100 -10.79 -1.35 -12.65
CA LEU A 100 -9.88 -2.01 -11.72
C LEU A 100 -8.42 -2.07 -12.23
N PRO A 101 -8.12 -2.58 -13.43
CA PRO A 101 -6.73 -2.59 -13.92
C PRO A 101 -6.15 -1.17 -14.05
N ALA A 102 -6.93 -0.17 -14.47
CA ALA A 102 -6.47 1.22 -14.55
C ALA A 102 -6.07 1.76 -13.17
N VAL A 103 -6.91 1.55 -12.15
CA VAL A 103 -6.62 1.95 -10.77
C VAL A 103 -5.38 1.24 -10.23
N LEU A 104 -5.25 -0.07 -10.46
CA LEU A 104 -4.09 -0.83 -9.99
C LEU A 104 -2.77 -0.34 -10.62
N TRP A 105 -2.77 -0.02 -11.92
CA TRP A 105 -1.61 0.58 -12.59
C TRP A 105 -1.24 1.95 -12.01
N ILE A 106 -2.23 2.81 -11.82
CA ILE A 106 -2.02 4.14 -11.22
C ILE A 106 -1.42 3.99 -9.81
N LEU A 107 -1.96 3.10 -8.99
CA LEU A 107 -1.46 2.86 -7.64
C LEU A 107 -0.05 2.28 -7.63
N GLY A 108 0.27 1.37 -8.55
CA GLY A 108 1.63 0.88 -8.74
C GLY A 108 2.61 2.02 -9.07
N ALA A 109 2.26 2.88 -10.03
CA ALA A 109 3.08 4.01 -10.43
C ALA A 109 3.26 5.04 -9.30
N LEU A 110 2.18 5.41 -8.61
CA LEU A 110 2.23 6.32 -7.45
C LEU A 110 3.06 5.74 -6.31
N GLY A 111 2.99 4.42 -6.10
CA GLY A 111 3.83 3.72 -5.14
C GLY A 111 5.32 3.83 -5.48
N LEU A 112 5.69 3.64 -6.74
CA LEU A 112 7.07 3.81 -7.20
C LEU A 112 7.58 5.25 -6.98
N VAL A 113 6.77 6.25 -7.36
CA VAL A 113 7.10 7.67 -7.13
C VAL A 113 7.30 7.94 -5.64
N THR A 114 6.42 7.41 -4.79
CA THR A 114 6.51 7.56 -3.33
C THR A 114 7.79 6.94 -2.77
N ILE A 115 8.20 5.77 -3.26
CA ILE A 115 9.46 5.13 -2.84
C ILE A 115 10.65 6.03 -3.17
N ILE A 116 10.71 6.57 -4.40
CA ILE A 116 11.79 7.47 -4.82
C ILE A 116 11.82 8.73 -3.95
N GLN A 117 10.66 9.33 -3.65
CA GLN A 117 10.55 10.47 -2.76
C GLN A 117 11.11 10.16 -1.36
N ARG A 118 10.72 9.02 -0.77
CA ARG A 118 11.20 8.58 0.55
C ARG A 118 12.70 8.37 0.54
N MET A 119 13.23 7.66 -0.46
CA MET A 119 14.67 7.44 -0.60
C MET A 119 15.45 8.74 -0.73
N ALA A 120 14.97 9.69 -1.53
CA ALA A 120 15.62 10.99 -1.70
C ALA A 120 15.63 11.81 -0.41
N VAL A 121 14.54 11.81 0.36
CA VAL A 121 14.45 12.50 1.66
C VAL A 121 15.38 11.87 2.70
N VAL A 122 15.36 10.55 2.83
CA VAL A 122 16.23 9.83 3.77
C VAL A 122 17.70 10.02 3.41
N ARG A 123 18.05 9.98 2.12
CA ARG A 123 19.42 10.24 1.66
C ARG A 123 19.92 11.63 2.07
N LYS A 124 19.06 12.65 2.07
CA LYS A 124 19.45 14.01 2.53
C LYS A 124 19.68 14.08 4.03
N GLN A 125 18.94 13.31 4.83
CA GLN A 125 19.06 13.28 6.29
C GLN A 125 20.29 12.49 6.78
N LEU A 126 20.66 11.44 6.06
CA LEU A 126 21.80 10.57 6.39
C LEU A 126 23.12 11.00 5.74
N LYS A 127 23.16 12.15 5.05
CA LYS A 127 24.43 12.69 4.56
C LYS A 127 25.32 13.03 5.77
N PRO A 128 26.59 12.61 5.76
CA PRO A 128 27.55 13.02 6.78
C PRO A 128 27.77 14.55 6.77
#